data_AF-A0AAV5TLE3-F1
#
_entry.id   AF-A0AAV5TLE3-F1
#
_cell.length_a   1.000
_cell.length_b   1.000
_cell.length_c   1.000
_cell.angle_alpha   90.00
_cell.angle_beta   90.00
_cell.angle_gamma   90.00
#
_symmetry.space_group_name_H-M   'P 1'
#
loop_
_entity.id
_entity.type
_entity.pdbx_description
1 polymer ?
#
loop_
_entity_poly.entity_id
_entity_poly.type
_entity_poly.pdbx_seq_one_letter_code
_entity_poly.pdbx_strand_id
1 'polypeptide(L)'
;AYSLLLQYNQRELHKLRQKSADFDRNSVSRTYQFRENVVVMRMLFKMAGPFFTTMIPAFVFYVLYISLPKTEESEFVRMFSAAMFDWWIGIVCCLFGLLFPFSDVRFRRVAIRTPIFRSLQQSK
;
A
#
# COMPACT_ATOMS: atom_id res chain seq x y z
N ALA A 1 -12.14 -10.39 0.60
CA ALA A 1 -12.66 -9.52 1.69
C ALA A 1 -12.68 -8.03 1.30
N TYR A 2 -11.54 -7.40 0.99
CA TYR A 2 -11.46 -5.96 0.69
C TYR A 2 -12.23 -5.50 -0.57
N SER A 3 -12.23 -6.29 -1.64
CA SER A 3 -13.00 -5.99 -2.85
C SER A 3 -14.51 -5.99 -2.61
N LEU A 4 -15.00 -6.91 -1.78
CA LEU A 4 -16.41 -6.98 -1.37
C LEU A 4 -16.81 -5.75 -0.56
N LEU A 5 -15.93 -5.28 0.33
CA LEU A 5 -16.15 -4.09 1.14
C LEU A 5 -16.19 -2.82 0.28
N LEU A 6 -15.34 -2.73 -0.74
CA LEU A 6 -15.39 -1.65 -1.73
C LEU A 6 -16.70 -1.67 -2.53
N GLN A 7 -17.13 -2.85 -2.99
CA GLN A 7 -18.40 -3.00 -3.71
C GLN A 7 -19.61 -2.65 -2.82
N TYR A 8 -19.58 -3.07 -1.55
CA TYR A 8 -20.61 -2.73 -0.57
C TYR A 8 -20.67 -1.21 -0.37
N ASN A 9 -19.53 -0.56 -0.10
CA ASN A 9 -19.46 0.89 0.08
C ASN A 9 -19.96 1.65 -1.15
N GLN A 10 -19.64 1.18 -2.37
CA GLN A 10 -20.14 1.78 -3.61
C GLN A 10 -21.67 1.62 -3.73
N ARG A 11 -22.21 0.44 -3.44
CA ARG A 11 -23.66 0.18 -3.48
C ARG A 11 -24.42 1.06 -2.49
N GLU A 12 -23.93 1.20 -1.26
CA GLU A 12 -24.54 2.09 -0.26
C GLU A 12 -24.49 3.56 -0.69
N LEU A 13 -23.38 4.00 -1.30
CA LEU A 13 -23.24 5.35 -1.86
C LEU A 13 -24.26 5.61 -2.98
N HIS A 14 -24.51 4.62 -3.83
CA HIS A 14 -25.55 4.70 -4.87
C HIS A 14 -26.96 4.79 -4.27
N LYS A 15 -27.27 4.00 -3.24
CA LYS A 15 -28.58 4.05 -2.54
C LYS A 15 -28.81 5.41 -1.85
N LEU A 16 -27.78 5.96 -1.21
CA LEU A 16 -27.86 7.27 -0.57
C LEU A 16 -28.09 8.39 -1.58
N ARG A 17 -27.50 8.28 -2.78
CA ARG A 17 -27.69 9.26 -3.87
C ARG A 17 -29.10 9.25 -4.47
N GLN A 18 -29.79 8.11 -4.44
CA GLN A 18 -31.16 7.97 -4.98
C GLN A 18 -32.25 8.45 -4.01
N LYS A 19 -31.98 8.48 -2.70
CA LYS A 19 -32.95 8.85 -1.65
C LYS A 19 -32.94 10.35 -1.28
N SER A 20 -32.31 11.21 -2.09
CA SER A 20 -31.95 12.59 -1.74
C SER A 20 -33.11 13.60 -1.55
N ALA A 21 -34.37 13.20 -1.73
CA ALA A 21 -35.50 14.12 -1.61
C ALA A 21 -35.93 14.39 -0.15
N ASP A 22 -35.60 13.50 0.80
CA ASP A 22 -36.15 13.54 2.18
C ASP A 22 -35.06 13.40 3.26
N PHE A 23 -33.80 13.68 2.91
CA PHE A 23 -32.67 13.21 3.70
C PHE A 23 -32.29 14.15 4.85
N ASP A 24 -32.69 13.73 6.04
CA ASP A 24 -32.37 14.29 7.35
C ASP A 24 -30.85 14.51 7.57
N ARG A 25 -30.51 15.49 8.41
CA ARG A 25 -29.16 16.09 8.60
C ARG A 25 -28.06 15.08 8.97
N ASN A 26 -28.45 13.91 9.52
CA ASN A 26 -27.59 12.77 9.86
C ASN A 26 -27.06 11.97 8.64
N SER A 27 -27.60 12.23 7.44
CA SER A 27 -27.19 11.53 6.21
C SER A 27 -25.92 12.07 5.56
N VAL A 28 -25.59 13.33 5.86
CA VAL A 28 -24.46 14.04 5.25
C VAL A 28 -23.14 13.45 5.75
N SER A 29 -22.98 13.28 7.07
CA SER A 29 -21.78 12.70 7.69
C SER A 29 -21.51 11.28 7.19
N ARG A 30 -22.55 10.44 7.13
CA ARG A 30 -22.45 9.06 6.64
C ARG A 30 -22.04 9.00 5.17
N THR A 31 -22.55 9.91 4.33
CA THR A 31 -22.16 10.02 2.92
C THR A 31 -20.68 10.43 2.78
N TYR A 32 -20.20 11.35 3.62
CA TYR A 32 -18.78 11.72 3.64
C TYR A 32 -17.88 10.55 4.05
N GLN A 33 -18.26 9.80 5.09
CA GLN A 33 -17.51 8.61 5.54
C GLN A 33 -17.40 7.55 4.43
N PHE A 34 -18.49 7.24 3.73
CA PHE A 34 -18.44 6.28 2.63
C PHE A 34 -17.59 6.77 1.45
N ARG A 35 -17.66 8.07 1.11
CA ARG A 35 -16.81 8.66 0.08
C ARG A 35 -15.33 8.56 0.45
N GLU A 36 -14.98 8.88 1.69
CA GLU A 36 -13.60 8.80 2.16
C GLU A 36 -13.10 7.35 2.14
N ASN A 37 -13.87 6.40 2.66
CA ASN A 37 -13.53 4.98 2.65
C ASN A 37 -13.29 4.44 1.24
N VAL A 38 -14.14 4.81 0.26
CA VAL A 38 -13.96 4.39 -1.14
C VAL A 38 -12.66 4.94 -1.72
N VAL A 39 -12.32 6.20 -1.43
CA VAL A 39 -11.08 6.81 -1.92
C VAL A 39 -9.85 6.13 -1.29
N VAL A 40 -9.86 5.92 0.03
CA VAL A 40 -8.77 5.22 0.74
C VAL A 40 -8.59 3.81 0.20
N MET A 41 -9.68 3.06 0.00
CA MET A 41 -9.61 1.71 -0.57
C MET A 41 -9.05 1.71 -1.99
N ARG A 42 -9.45 2.66 -2.86
CA ARG A 42 -8.89 2.77 -4.21
C ARG A 42 -7.39 3.07 -4.18
N MET A 43 -6.94 3.93 -3.28
CA MET A 43 -5.53 4.23 -3.09
C MET A 43 -4.75 2.99 -2.65
N LEU A 44 -5.26 2.25 -1.65
CA LEU A 44 -4.65 1.00 -1.20
C LEU A 44 -4.54 -0.03 -2.33
N PHE A 45 -5.59 -0.18 -3.16
CA PHE A 45 -5.55 -1.06 -4.33
C PHE A 45 -4.49 -0.63 -5.36
N LYS A 46 -4.39 0.68 -5.62
CA LYS A 46 -3.38 1.21 -6.54
C LYS A 46 -1.95 0.96 -6.05
N MET A 47 -1.75 0.92 -4.73
CA MET A 47 -0.44 0.64 -4.10
C MET A 47 -0.13 -0.86 -3.99
N ALA A 48 -1.15 -1.69 -3.78
CA ALA A 48 -0.99 -3.13 -3.64
C ALA A 48 -0.32 -3.74 -4.89
N GLY A 49 -0.73 -3.34 -6.10
CA GLY A 49 -0.17 -3.86 -7.35
C GLY A 49 1.36 -3.72 -7.42
N PRO A 50 1.91 -2.50 -7.37
CA PRO A 50 3.35 -2.27 -7.32
C PRO A 50 4.03 -3.03 -6.17
N PHE A 51 3.42 -3.05 -4.98
CA PHE A 51 3.98 -3.75 -3.83
C PHE A 51 4.15 -5.26 -4.08
N PHE A 52 3.13 -5.92 -4.60
CA PHE A 52 3.21 -7.34 -4.96
C PHE A 52 4.28 -7.60 -6.02
N THR A 53 4.38 -6.75 -7.04
CA THR A 53 5.41 -6.92 -8.09
C THR A 53 6.82 -6.74 -7.54
N THR A 54 7.04 -5.82 -6.62
CA THR A 54 8.35 -5.60 -5.99
C THR A 54 8.75 -6.70 -5.00
N MET A 55 7.81 -7.51 -4.54
CA MET A 55 8.08 -8.63 -3.63
C MET A 55 8.52 -9.90 -4.35
N ILE A 56 8.39 -9.97 -5.69
CA ILE A 56 8.77 -11.16 -6.47
C ILE A 56 10.22 -11.62 -6.19
N PRO A 57 11.23 -10.74 -6.16
CA PRO A 57 12.61 -11.16 -5.87
C PRO A 57 12.79 -11.76 -4.48
N ALA A 58 12.08 -11.24 -3.46
CA ALA A 58 12.08 -11.82 -2.12
C ALA A 58 11.55 -13.26 -2.14
N PHE A 59 10.45 -13.51 -2.86
CA PHE A 59 9.94 -14.88 -3.01
C PHE A 59 10.94 -15.79 -3.71
N VAL A 60 11.67 -15.30 -4.72
CA VAL A 60 12.72 -16.08 -5.39
C VAL A 60 13.84 -16.46 -4.42
N PHE A 61 14.36 -15.50 -3.64
CA PHE A 61 15.39 -15.78 -2.63
C PHE A 61 14.91 -16.75 -1.55
N TYR A 62 13.66 -16.61 -1.12
CA TYR A 62 13.06 -17.54 -0.16
C TYR A 62 12.95 -18.95 -0.74
N VAL A 63 12.48 -19.09 -1.98
CA VAL A 63 12.39 -20.39 -2.66
C VAL A 63 13.78 -21.02 -2.82
N LEU A 64 14.79 -20.24 -3.23
CA LEU A 64 16.16 -20.72 -3.34
C LEU A 64 16.69 -21.24 -1.99
N TYR A 65 16.42 -20.53 -0.90
CA TYR A 65 16.84 -20.95 0.44
C TYR A 65 16.22 -22.28 0.89
N ILE A 66 14.93 -22.51 0.60
CA ILE A 66 14.22 -23.73 1.02
C ILE A 66 14.46 -24.92 0.09
N SER A 67 14.69 -24.68 -1.20
CA SER A 67 14.83 -25.73 -2.21
C SER A 67 16.24 -26.34 -2.25
N LEU A 68 17.26 -25.61 -1.79
CA LEU A 68 18.62 -26.12 -1.75
C LEU A 68 18.80 -27.15 -0.60
N PRO A 69 19.51 -28.26 -0.86
CA PRO A 69 19.78 -29.28 0.15
C PRO A 69 20.66 -28.72 1.28
N LYS A 70 20.71 -29.41 2.41
CA LYS A 70 21.56 -29.04 3.54
C LYS A 70 22.94 -29.71 3.43
N THR A 71 23.67 -29.39 2.37
CA THR A 71 25.05 -29.87 2.14
C THR A 71 26.05 -28.72 2.31
N GLU A 72 27.28 -29.02 2.70
CA GLU A 72 28.35 -28.00 2.87
C GLU A 72 28.55 -27.16 1.59
N GLU A 73 28.47 -27.79 0.41
CA GLU A 73 28.63 -27.12 -0.88
C GLU A 73 27.54 -26.08 -1.17
N SER A 74 26.33 -26.26 -0.65
CA SER A 74 25.18 -25.39 -0.90
C SER A 74 24.86 -24.46 0.27
N GLU A 75 25.56 -24.59 1.39
CA GLU A 75 25.35 -23.78 2.58
C GLU A 75 25.61 -22.29 2.30
N PHE A 76 26.68 -21.98 1.55
CA PHE A 76 26.97 -20.61 1.14
C PHE A 76 25.80 -19.97 0.37
N VAL A 77 25.27 -20.67 -0.63
CA VAL A 77 24.17 -20.16 -1.46
C VAL A 77 22.89 -19.99 -0.64
N ARG A 78 22.63 -20.90 0.30
CA ARG A 78 21.49 -20.78 1.23
C ARG A 78 21.62 -19.54 2.12
N MET A 79 22.77 -19.36 2.78
CA MET A 79 22.99 -18.21 3.66
C MET A 79 22.99 -16.89 2.87
N PHE A 80 23.56 -16.89 1.67
CA PHE A 80 23.51 -15.74 0.77
C PHE A 80 22.07 -15.40 0.36
N SER A 81 21.26 -16.41 0.01
CA SER A 81 19.84 -16.21 -0.33
C SER A 81 19.04 -15.65 0.85
N ALA A 82 19.30 -16.14 2.06
CA ALA A 82 18.68 -15.60 3.27
C ALA A 82 19.07 -14.12 3.52
N ALA A 83 20.36 -13.79 3.40
CA ALA A 83 20.82 -12.41 3.55
C ALA A 83 20.23 -11.47 2.48
N MET A 84 20.12 -11.94 1.23
CA MET A 84 19.50 -11.17 0.14
C MET A 84 18.00 -11.00 0.32
N PHE A 85 17.30 -11.98 0.88
CA PHE A 85 15.91 -11.84 1.29
C PHE A 85 15.75 -10.69 2.29
N ASP A 86 16.48 -10.71 3.40
CA ASP A 86 16.37 -9.68 4.44
C ASP A 86 16.74 -8.29 3.92
N TRP A 87 17.82 -8.20 3.14
CA TRP A 87 18.24 -6.95 2.52
C TRP A 87 17.20 -6.39 1.55
N TRP A 88 16.59 -7.25 0.71
CA TRP A 88 15.55 -6.84 -0.23
C TRP A 88 14.29 -6.34 0.48
N ILE A 89 13.87 -7.01 1.56
CA ILE A 89 12.75 -6.55 2.40
C ILE A 89 13.06 -5.16 2.98
N GLY A 90 14.28 -4.94 3.46
CA GLY A 90 14.73 -3.62 3.94
C GLY A 90 14.60 -2.53 2.86
N ILE A 91 15.08 -2.81 1.64
CA ILE A 91 14.96 -1.88 0.49
C ILE A 91 13.50 -1.58 0.18
N VAL A 92 12.64 -2.60 0.10
CA VAL A 92 11.21 -2.41 -0.20
C VAL A 92 10.56 -1.55 0.88
N CYS A 93 10.84 -1.78 2.16
CA CYS A 93 10.34 -0.97 3.27
C CYS A 93 10.79 0.50 3.16
N CYS A 94 12.06 0.75 2.88
CA CYS A 94 12.58 2.11 2.67
C CYS A 94 11.95 2.77 1.44
N LEU A 95 11.86 2.04 0.32
CA LEU A 95 11.30 2.54 -0.94
C LEU A 95 9.83 2.94 -0.76
N PHE A 96 9.01 2.08 -0.16
CA PHE A 96 7.61 2.40 0.08
C PHE A 96 7.45 3.48 1.14
N GLY A 97 8.24 3.49 2.21
CA GLY A 97 8.21 4.57 3.20
C GLY A 97 8.52 5.95 2.59
N LEU A 98 9.47 6.01 1.65
CA LEU A 98 9.86 7.25 0.97
C LEU A 98 8.92 7.63 -0.17
N LEU A 99 8.40 6.68 -0.95
CA LEU A 99 7.56 6.94 -2.14
C LEU A 99 6.06 7.05 -1.83
N PHE A 100 5.59 6.47 -0.73
CA PHE A 100 4.19 6.50 -0.32
C PHE A 100 3.63 7.93 -0.19
N PRO A 101 4.34 8.90 0.44
CA PRO A 101 3.89 10.28 0.53
C PRO A 101 3.70 10.97 -0.83
N PHE A 102 4.40 10.51 -1.87
CA PHE A 102 4.37 11.12 -3.20
C PHE A 102 3.33 10.52 -4.14
N SER A 103 2.82 9.32 -3.84
CA SER A 103 1.91 8.56 -4.70
C SER A 103 0.48 9.09 -4.72
N ASP A 104 0.06 9.80 -3.69
CA ASP A 104 -1.28 10.41 -3.62
C ASP A 104 -1.21 11.89 -3.21
N VAL A 105 -1.97 12.73 -3.92
CA VAL A 105 -2.05 14.18 -3.74
C VAL A 105 -2.51 14.55 -2.31
N ARG A 106 -3.29 13.70 -1.66
CA ARG A 106 -3.75 13.90 -0.27
C ARG A 106 -2.59 13.78 0.71
N PHE A 107 -1.78 12.73 0.56
CA PHE A 107 -0.61 12.50 1.41
C PHE A 107 0.48 13.50 1.10
N ARG A 108 0.64 13.92 -0.16
CA ARG A 108 1.57 14.98 -0.55
C ARG A 108 1.30 16.29 0.21
N ARG A 109 0.03 16.70 0.32
CA ARG A 109 -0.33 17.94 1.04
C ARG A 109 -0.01 17.87 2.53
N VAL A 110 -0.16 16.70 3.14
CA VAL A 110 0.19 16.47 4.55
C VAL A 110 1.71 16.39 4.72
N ALA A 111 2.40 15.66 3.84
CA ALA A 111 3.84 15.48 3.87
C ALA A 111 4.61 16.80 3.71
N ILE A 112 4.15 17.71 2.84
CA ILE A 112 4.76 19.05 2.67
C ILE A 112 4.75 19.88 3.98
N ARG A 113 3.82 19.60 4.90
CA ARG A 113 3.80 20.27 6.21
C ARG A 113 4.86 19.73 7.18
N THR A 114 5.43 18.56 6.91
CA THR A 114 6.47 17.96 7.74
C THR A 114 7.85 18.50 7.34
N PRO A 115 8.69 18.97 8.30
CA PRO A 115 9.94 19.66 7.98
C PRO A 115 10.93 18.83 7.15
N ILE A 116 10.95 17.51 7.34
CA ILE A 116 11.83 16.56 6.63
C ILE A 116 11.54 16.53 5.12
N PHE A 117 10.27 16.60 4.72
CA PHE A 117 9.89 16.60 3.31
C PHE A 117 10.05 17.98 2.67
N ARG A 118 9.98 19.05 3.48
CA ARG A 118 10.21 20.43 3.03
C ARG A 118 11.65 20.64 2.57
N SER A 119 12.63 20.11 3.31
CA SER A 119 14.05 20.20 2.93
C SER A 119 14.35 19.40 1.65
N LEU A 120 13.76 18.20 1.50
CA LEU A 120 13.92 17.38 0.29
C LEU A 120 13.34 18.05 -0.97
N GLN A 121 12.29 18.87 -0.83
CA GLN A 121 11.68 19.57 -1.96
C GLN A 121 12.44 20.85 -2.36
N GLN A 122 13.18 21.47 -1.45
CA GLN A 122 14.03 22.64 -1.73
C GLN A 122 15.39 22.27 -2.34
N SER A 123 15.74 20.99 -2.36
CA SER A 123 16.97 20.46 -2.95
C SER A 123 16.84 20.09 -4.44
N LYS A 124 15.72 20.44 -5.07
CA LYS A 124 15.45 20.33 -6.51
C LYS A 124 15.37 21.72 -7.11
#